data_AF-A0A2V6SIT1-F1
#
_entry.id   AF-A0A2V6SIT1-F1
#
_cell.length_a   1.000
_cell.length_b   1.000
_cell.length_c   1.000
_cell.angle_alpha   90.00
_cell.angle_beta   90.00
_cell.angle_gamma   90.00
#
_symmetry.space_group_name_H-M   'P 1'
#
loop_
_entity.id
_entity.type
_entity.pdbx_description
1 polymer ?
#
loop_
_entity_poly.entity_id
_entity_poly.type
_entity_poly.pdbx_seq_one_letter_code
_entity_poly.pdbx_strand_id
1 'polypeptide(L)'
;MSGRWVPGVLILLVLSLAGMRDVAWGQAPQIEGLEKLSPEERAIAERNLERWQSLSPEERARVLENYRHWKSMSPEERKAAKESFKRYRALPPDEKARIIRDFQRWNELPEARRQELQKAYERFQQLPPERREHILQRYRQWETMSPAERERVMKNYERWRNMTPEERAQTRERFRQLPPEERERLREQWRRATPEERERLREQYRGPRPPQGQERPR
;
A
#
# COMPACT_ATOMS: atom_id res chain seq x y z
N MET A 1 15.43 -1.36 -2.32
CA MET A 1 14.63 -2.59 -2.16
C MET A 1 13.37 -2.44 -2.97
N SER A 2 13.24 -3.35 -3.94
CA SER A 2 12.40 -3.35 -5.13
C SER A 2 10.90 -3.20 -4.84
N GLY A 3 10.24 -2.29 -5.56
CA GLY A 3 8.78 -2.19 -5.57
C GLY A 3 8.15 -3.54 -5.90
N ARG A 4 7.04 -3.87 -5.23
CA ARG A 4 6.27 -5.10 -5.48
C ARG A 4 5.55 -4.96 -6.82
N TRP A 5 6.23 -5.28 -7.91
CA TRP A 5 5.67 -5.31 -9.26
C TRP A 5 4.97 -6.64 -9.51
N VAL A 6 3.66 -6.59 -9.73
CA VAL A 6 2.84 -7.73 -10.13
C VAL A 6 1.75 -7.22 -11.06
N PRO A 7 1.60 -7.69 -12.30
CA PRO A 7 2.60 -7.98 -13.32
C PRO A 7 2.21 -7.33 -14.67
N GLY A 8 2.92 -6.29 -15.11
CA GLY A 8 2.86 -5.79 -16.48
C GLY A 8 3.71 -6.59 -17.48
N VAL A 9 4.27 -7.74 -17.07
CA VAL A 9 5.33 -8.46 -17.81
C VAL A 9 4.84 -9.10 -19.11
N LEU A 10 3.54 -9.39 -19.25
CA LEU A 10 3.04 -10.10 -20.44
C LEU A 10 3.00 -9.26 -21.73
N ILE A 11 2.97 -7.93 -21.65
CA ILE A 11 2.97 -7.09 -22.87
C ILE A 11 4.40 -6.82 -23.37
N LEU A 12 5.42 -6.99 -22.51
CA LEU A 12 6.81 -6.63 -22.80
C LEU A 12 7.51 -7.58 -23.79
N LEU A 13 7.04 -8.82 -23.92
CA LEU A 13 7.66 -9.83 -24.77
C LEU A 13 7.44 -9.59 -26.27
N VAL A 14 6.35 -8.91 -26.67
CA VAL A 14 6.07 -8.63 -28.10
C VAL A 14 6.86 -7.42 -28.61
N LEU A 15 7.06 -6.39 -27.78
CA LEU A 15 7.83 -5.19 -28.16
C LEU A 15 9.33 -5.46 -28.41
N SER A 16 9.84 -6.64 -28.01
CA SER A 16 11.21 -7.05 -28.30
C SER A 16 11.38 -7.81 -29.62
N LEU A 17 10.30 -8.39 -30.16
CA LEU A 17 10.32 -9.18 -31.41
C LEU A 17 9.92 -8.33 -32.62
N ALA A 18 9.07 -7.32 -32.44
CA ALA A 18 8.74 -6.36 -33.48
C ALA A 18 9.70 -5.17 -33.39
N GLY A 19 10.67 -5.08 -34.29
CA GLY A 19 11.45 -3.85 -34.48
C GLY A 19 10.54 -2.69 -34.90
N MET A 20 9.86 -2.06 -33.95
CA MET A 20 8.98 -0.92 -34.20
C MET A 20 9.83 0.29 -34.61
N ARG A 21 9.96 0.51 -35.91
CA ARG A 21 10.21 1.84 -36.47
C ARG A 21 8.92 2.65 -36.42
N ASP A 22 9.06 3.95 -36.22
CA ASP A 22 8.01 4.95 -35.97
C ASP A 22 6.64 4.61 -36.59
N VAL A 23 5.69 4.17 -35.76
CA VAL A 23 4.31 3.92 -36.18
C VAL A 23 3.51 5.21 -35.97
N ALA A 24 3.27 5.91 -37.08
CA ALA A 24 2.27 6.97 -37.14
C ALA A 24 0.88 6.38 -36.79
N TRP A 25 0.12 7.12 -35.97
CA TRP A 25 -1.19 6.73 -35.46
C TRP A 25 -2.16 6.40 -36.60
N GLY A 26 -2.66 5.15 -36.67
CA GLY A 26 -3.79 4.78 -37.54
C GLY A 26 -3.63 3.52 -38.40
N GLN A 27 -2.44 2.93 -38.50
CA GLN A 27 -2.21 1.69 -39.25
C GLN A 27 -1.70 0.60 -38.28
N ALA A 28 -2.35 -0.58 -38.29
CA ALA A 28 -1.83 -1.74 -37.59
C ALA A 28 -0.44 -2.08 -38.19
N PRO A 29 0.64 -2.12 -37.39
CA PRO A 29 1.94 -2.48 -37.93
C PRO A 29 1.85 -3.90 -38.50
N GLN A 30 2.14 -4.05 -39.80
CA GLN A 30 2.43 -5.37 -40.35
C GLN A 30 3.76 -5.82 -39.72
N ILE A 31 3.69 -6.72 -38.74
CA ILE A 31 4.87 -7.23 -38.07
C ILE A 31 5.56 -8.20 -39.04
N GLU A 32 6.55 -7.70 -39.78
CA GLU A 32 7.43 -8.55 -40.59
C GLU A 32 8.06 -9.65 -39.71
N GLY A 33 7.97 -10.91 -40.17
CA GLY A 33 8.56 -12.06 -39.48
C GLY A 33 7.59 -12.96 -38.72
N LEU A 34 6.29 -12.60 -38.60
CA LEU A 34 5.27 -13.50 -38.03
C LEU A 34 5.16 -14.83 -38.80
N GLU A 35 5.41 -14.81 -40.11
CA GLU A 35 5.40 -15.99 -40.98
C GLU A 35 6.50 -17.01 -40.66
N LYS A 36 7.51 -16.62 -39.87
CA LYS A 36 8.62 -17.48 -39.45
C LYS A 36 8.38 -18.14 -38.09
N LEU A 37 7.30 -17.77 -37.40
CA LEU A 37 6.93 -18.32 -36.11
C LEU A 37 6.19 -19.65 -36.29
N SER A 38 6.30 -20.54 -35.30
CA SER A 38 5.41 -21.70 -35.23
C SER A 38 3.94 -21.27 -35.12
N PRO A 39 2.97 -22.13 -35.48
CA PRO A 39 1.55 -21.80 -35.38
C PRO A 39 1.13 -21.34 -33.97
N GLU A 40 1.71 -21.93 -32.91
CA GLU A 40 1.44 -21.55 -31.53
C GLU A 40 2.00 -20.17 -31.18
N GLU A 41 3.25 -19.90 -31.57
CA GLU A 41 3.89 -18.60 -31.35
C GLU A 41 3.19 -17.48 -32.12
N ARG A 42 2.77 -17.76 -33.35
CA ARG A 42 1.98 -16.86 -34.18
C ARG A 42 0.65 -16.52 -33.52
N ALA A 43 -0.10 -17.52 -33.04
CA ALA A 43 -1.37 -17.30 -32.35
C ALA A 43 -1.21 -16.45 -31.07
N ILE A 44 -0.11 -16.63 -30.32
CA ILE A 44 0.21 -15.80 -29.16
C ILE A 44 0.53 -14.36 -29.59
N ALA A 45 1.30 -14.18 -30.65
CA ALA A 45 1.67 -12.87 -31.18
C ALA A 45 0.44 -12.11 -31.70
N GLU A 46 -0.44 -12.75 -32.46
CA GLU A 46 -1.68 -12.18 -32.98
C GLU A 46 -2.62 -11.71 -31.86
N ARG A 47 -2.87 -12.56 -30.85
CA ARG A 47 -3.69 -12.20 -29.68
C ARG A 47 -3.11 -11.00 -28.91
N ASN A 48 -1.80 -10.94 -28.77
CA ASN A 48 -1.15 -9.82 -28.09
C ASN A 48 -1.20 -8.53 -28.93
N LEU A 49 -1.11 -8.64 -30.26
CA LEU A 49 -1.25 -7.52 -31.18
C LEU A 49 -2.67 -6.95 -31.14
N GLU A 50 -3.69 -7.79 -31.18
CA GLU A 50 -5.09 -7.37 -31.03
C GLU A 50 -5.29 -6.61 -29.71
N ARG A 51 -4.76 -7.15 -28.61
CA ARG A 51 -4.79 -6.48 -27.31
C ARG A 51 -4.05 -5.14 -27.32
N TRP A 52 -2.91 -5.03 -28.00
CA TRP A 52 -2.18 -3.77 -28.14
C TRP A 52 -2.97 -2.72 -28.93
N GLN A 53 -3.64 -3.17 -29.99
CA GLN A 53 -4.49 -2.32 -30.81
C GLN A 53 -5.72 -1.84 -30.04
N SER A 54 -6.24 -2.62 -29.09
CA SER A 54 -7.36 -2.18 -28.25
C SER A 54 -6.98 -1.22 -27.12
N LEU A 55 -5.67 -0.98 -26.86
CA LEU A 55 -5.23 -0.04 -25.83
C LEU A 55 -5.42 1.42 -26.26
N SER A 56 -5.82 2.26 -25.31
CA SER A 56 -5.80 3.73 -25.44
C SER A 56 -4.37 4.27 -25.62
N PRO A 57 -4.20 5.49 -26.16
CA PRO A 57 -2.90 6.15 -26.26
C PRO A 57 -2.11 6.16 -24.93
N GLU A 58 -2.80 6.43 -23.82
CA GLU A 58 -2.22 6.48 -22.48
C GLU A 58 -1.76 5.11 -21.99
N GLU A 59 -2.56 4.07 -22.24
CA GLU A 59 -2.20 2.69 -21.90
C GLU A 59 -1.01 2.19 -22.73
N ARG A 60 -0.97 2.51 -24.03
CA ARG A 60 0.19 2.20 -24.89
C ARG A 60 1.45 2.90 -24.38
N ALA A 61 1.36 4.17 -23.99
CA ALA A 61 2.48 4.92 -23.43
C ALA A 61 3.04 4.26 -22.16
N ARG A 62 2.16 3.83 -21.24
CA ARG A 62 2.57 3.10 -20.03
C ARG A 62 3.25 1.77 -20.32
N VAL A 63 2.75 1.03 -21.31
CA VAL A 63 3.40 -0.23 -21.73
C VAL A 63 4.79 0.02 -22.30
N LEU A 64 4.97 1.06 -23.13
CA LEU A 64 6.28 1.43 -23.66
C LEU A 64 7.25 1.88 -22.56
N GLU A 65 6.76 2.62 -21.57
CA GLU A 65 7.56 3.00 -20.40
C GLU A 65 8.02 1.77 -19.61
N ASN A 66 7.10 0.84 -19.30
CA ASN A 66 7.43 -0.42 -18.66
C ASN A 66 8.46 -1.23 -19.46
N TYR A 67 8.37 -1.19 -20.79
CA TYR A 67 9.33 -1.85 -21.68
C TYR A 67 10.72 -1.23 -21.60
N ARG A 68 10.82 0.11 -21.65
CA ARG A 68 12.09 0.82 -21.48
C ARG A 68 12.72 0.49 -20.13
N HIS A 69 11.92 0.47 -19.07
CA HIS A 69 12.39 0.10 -17.73
C HIS A 69 12.92 -1.35 -17.68
N TRP A 70 12.19 -2.31 -18.24
CA TRP A 70 12.65 -3.70 -18.35
C TRP A 70 13.96 -3.84 -19.13
N LYS A 71 14.09 -3.08 -20.23
CA LYS A 71 15.31 -3.05 -21.04
C LYS A 71 16.50 -2.45 -20.27
N SER A 72 16.26 -1.53 -19.34
CA SER A 72 17.32 -0.99 -18.46
C SER A 72 17.69 -1.89 -17.27
N MET A 73 16.89 -2.91 -16.95
CA MET A 73 17.17 -3.81 -15.82
C MET A 73 18.43 -4.68 -16.06
N SER A 74 19.17 -4.95 -15.00
CA SER A 74 20.28 -5.92 -14.99
C SER A 74 19.78 -7.36 -15.20
N PRO A 75 20.67 -8.31 -15.59
CA PRO A 75 20.31 -9.73 -15.67
C PRO A 75 19.71 -10.28 -14.37
N GLU A 76 20.26 -9.89 -13.22
CA GLU A 76 19.80 -10.29 -11.87
C GLU A 76 18.41 -9.73 -11.57
N GLU A 77 18.17 -8.45 -11.89
CA GLU A 77 16.87 -7.80 -11.72
C GLU A 77 15.80 -8.47 -12.58
N ARG A 78 16.11 -8.77 -13.85
CA ARG A 78 15.20 -9.51 -14.74
C ARG A 78 14.93 -10.91 -14.22
N LYS A 79 15.93 -11.61 -13.67
CA LYS A 79 15.74 -12.93 -13.03
C LYS A 79 14.80 -12.82 -11.83
N ALA A 80 15.01 -11.85 -10.95
CA ALA A 80 14.16 -11.63 -9.78
C ALA A 80 12.71 -11.29 -10.17
N ALA A 81 12.53 -10.51 -11.23
CA ALA A 81 11.21 -10.19 -11.77
C ALA A 81 10.51 -11.44 -12.36
N LYS A 82 11.23 -12.30 -13.08
CA LYS A 82 10.70 -13.59 -13.58
C LYS A 82 10.24 -14.49 -12.43
N GLU A 83 11.04 -14.62 -11.37
CA GLU A 83 10.68 -15.41 -10.18
C GLU A 83 9.48 -14.83 -9.43
N SER A 84 9.41 -13.50 -9.34
CA SER A 84 8.24 -12.82 -8.75
C SER A 84 6.97 -13.05 -9.55
N PHE A 85 7.06 -13.05 -10.89
CA PHE A 85 5.96 -13.38 -11.76
C PHE A 85 5.51 -14.84 -11.62
N LYS A 86 6.46 -15.79 -11.52
CA LYS A 86 6.16 -17.21 -11.27
C LYS A 86 5.38 -17.39 -9.97
N ARG A 87 5.82 -16.74 -8.88
CA ARG A 87 5.13 -16.74 -7.59
C ARG A 87 3.72 -16.17 -7.71
N TYR A 88 3.55 -15.02 -8.38
CA TYR A 88 2.23 -14.46 -8.62
C TYR A 88 1.31 -15.41 -9.39
N ARG A 89 1.80 -16.03 -10.46
CA ARG A 89 1.00 -16.98 -11.26
C ARG A 89 0.53 -18.17 -10.44
N ALA A 90 1.30 -18.58 -9.43
CA ALA A 90 0.94 -19.66 -8.52
C ALA A 90 -0.05 -19.25 -7.41
N LEU A 91 -0.35 -17.95 -7.23
CA LEU A 91 -1.31 -17.51 -6.21
C LEU A 91 -2.73 -18.01 -6.49
N PRO A 92 -3.52 -18.30 -5.44
CA PRO A 92 -4.95 -18.56 -5.56
C PRO A 92 -5.70 -17.41 -6.27
N PRO A 93 -6.83 -17.69 -6.96
CA PRO A 93 -7.61 -16.65 -7.65
C PRO A 93 -8.00 -15.47 -6.76
N ASP A 94 -8.41 -15.71 -5.52
CA ASP A 94 -8.84 -14.67 -4.59
C ASP A 94 -7.70 -13.73 -4.18
N GLU A 95 -6.50 -14.29 -4.00
CA GLU A 95 -5.31 -13.50 -3.70
C GLU A 95 -4.90 -12.63 -4.88
N LYS A 96 -4.96 -13.17 -6.11
CA LYS A 96 -4.73 -12.39 -7.33
C LYS A 96 -5.75 -11.26 -7.45
N ALA A 97 -7.04 -11.55 -7.23
CA ALA A 97 -8.10 -10.56 -7.29
C ALA A 97 -7.88 -9.44 -6.25
N ARG A 98 -7.44 -9.78 -5.03
CA ARG A 98 -7.06 -8.78 -4.02
C ARG A 98 -5.92 -7.88 -4.50
N ILE A 99 -4.84 -8.46 -5.01
CA ILE A 99 -3.68 -7.70 -5.52
C ILE A 99 -4.10 -6.76 -6.67
N ILE A 100 -4.95 -7.24 -7.58
CA ILE A 100 -5.45 -6.43 -8.70
C ILE A 100 -6.28 -5.25 -8.17
N ARG A 101 -7.19 -5.47 -7.21
CA ARG A 101 -7.97 -4.39 -6.58
C ARG A 101 -7.08 -3.39 -5.85
N ASP A 102 -6.07 -3.86 -5.13
CA ASP A 102 -5.10 -2.99 -4.44
C ASP A 102 -4.36 -2.09 -5.44
N PHE A 103 -3.93 -2.67 -6.57
CA PHE A 103 -3.25 -1.95 -7.63
C PHE A 103 -4.16 -0.93 -8.33
N GLN A 104 -5.42 -1.27 -8.59
CA GLN A 104 -6.41 -0.33 -9.14
C GLN A 104 -6.61 0.87 -8.22
N ARG A 105 -6.84 0.62 -6.92
CA ARG A 105 -6.96 1.68 -5.91
C ARG A 105 -5.73 2.56 -5.85
N TRP A 106 -4.53 1.99 -5.97
CA TRP A 106 -3.29 2.76 -6.03
C TRP A 106 -3.22 3.67 -7.27
N ASN A 107 -3.65 3.19 -8.43
CA ASN A 107 -3.64 3.98 -9.66
C ASN A 107 -4.66 5.12 -9.65
N GLU A 108 -5.76 4.94 -8.92
CA GLU A 108 -6.79 5.95 -8.69
C GLU A 108 -6.35 7.05 -7.70
N LEU A 109 -5.28 6.82 -6.93
CA LEU A 109 -4.78 7.84 -6.00
C LEU A 109 -4.30 9.08 -6.76
N PRO A 110 -4.66 10.30 -6.30
CA PRO A 110 -4.05 11.53 -6.78
C PRO A 110 -2.53 11.49 -6.65
N GLU A 111 -1.82 12.12 -7.58
CA GLU A 111 -0.35 12.09 -7.60
C GLU A 111 0.28 12.59 -6.30
N ALA A 112 -0.25 13.67 -5.72
CA ALA A 112 0.19 14.18 -4.43
C ALA A 112 0.07 13.13 -3.30
N ARG A 113 -0.99 12.31 -3.31
CA ARG A 113 -1.18 11.22 -2.34
C ARG A 113 -0.20 10.08 -2.58
N ARG A 114 0.05 9.70 -3.84
CA ARG A 114 1.08 8.71 -4.17
C ARG A 114 2.46 9.14 -3.67
N GLN A 115 2.83 10.40 -3.90
CA GLN A 115 4.11 10.95 -3.43
C GLN A 115 4.21 11.00 -1.90
N GLU A 116 3.13 11.34 -1.20
CA GLU A 116 3.08 11.30 0.26
C GLU A 116 3.31 9.88 0.79
N LEU A 117 2.63 8.89 0.22
CA LEU A 117 2.77 7.48 0.61
C LEU A 117 4.16 6.94 0.29
N GLN A 118 4.73 7.32 -0.86
CA GLN A 118 6.08 6.95 -1.24
C GLN A 118 7.10 7.48 -0.23
N LYS A 119 7.03 8.77 0.13
CA LYS A 119 7.88 9.36 1.17
C LYS A 119 7.67 8.71 2.54
N ALA A 120 6.43 8.35 2.88
CA ALA A 120 6.14 7.64 4.12
C ALA A 120 6.79 6.25 4.14
N TYR A 121 6.74 5.53 3.02
CA TYR A 121 7.38 4.23 2.85
C TYR A 121 8.90 4.33 2.93
N GLU A 122 9.52 5.33 2.30
CA GLU A 122 10.96 5.58 2.39
C GLU A 122 11.41 5.84 3.83
N ARG A 123 10.70 6.71 4.56
CA ARG A 123 10.94 6.93 5.99
C ARG A 123 10.80 5.62 6.78
N PHE A 124 9.78 4.82 6.48
CA PHE A 124 9.59 3.53 7.14
C PHE A 124 10.77 2.58 6.88
N GLN A 125 11.29 2.52 5.65
CA GLN A 125 12.44 1.66 5.31
C GLN A 125 13.73 2.08 6.00
N GLN A 126 13.89 3.37 6.27
CA GLN A 126 15.05 3.92 6.99
C GLN A 126 15.00 3.68 8.51
N LEU A 127 13.86 3.23 9.05
CA LEU A 127 13.77 2.92 10.48
C LEU A 127 14.63 1.70 10.85
N PRO A 128 15.19 1.67 12.08
CA PRO A 128 15.83 0.48 12.63
C PRO A 128 14.90 -0.75 12.53
N PRO A 129 15.44 -1.97 12.31
CA PRO A 129 14.64 -3.19 12.18
C PRO A 129 13.61 -3.38 13.31
N GLU A 130 14.00 -3.10 14.55
CA GLU A 130 13.16 -3.25 15.74
C GLU A 130 11.98 -2.28 15.72
N ARG A 131 12.22 -1.05 15.23
CA ARG A 131 11.17 -0.04 15.07
C ARG A 131 10.19 -0.43 13.97
N ARG A 132 10.68 -0.95 12.84
CA ARG A 132 9.84 -1.47 11.77
C ARG A 132 8.97 -2.62 12.27
N GLU A 133 9.57 -3.58 12.97
CA GLU A 133 8.85 -4.75 13.47
C GLU A 133 7.76 -4.35 14.47
N HIS A 134 8.05 -3.43 15.38
CA HIS A 134 7.03 -2.93 16.31
C HIS A 134 5.86 -2.22 15.58
N ILE A 135 6.12 -1.47 14.51
CA ILE A 135 5.05 -0.87 13.69
C ILE A 135 4.23 -1.97 13.00
N LEU A 136 4.88 -2.96 12.40
CA LEU A 136 4.21 -4.08 11.73
C LEU A 136 3.39 -4.92 12.72
N GLN A 137 3.87 -5.14 13.94
CA GLN A 137 3.15 -5.82 14.99
C GLN A 137 1.85 -5.08 15.36
N ARG A 138 1.93 -3.76 15.55
CA ARG A 138 0.73 -2.93 15.80
C ARG A 138 -0.24 -2.94 14.64
N TYR A 139 0.27 -2.93 13.40
CA TYR A 139 -0.56 -3.05 12.21
C TYR A 139 -1.28 -4.41 12.14
N ARG A 140 -0.59 -5.52 12.41
CA ARG A 140 -1.22 -6.85 12.48
C ARG A 140 -2.29 -6.92 13.57
N GLN A 141 -2.02 -6.33 14.74
CA GLN A 141 -3.01 -6.23 15.81
C GLN A 141 -4.24 -5.42 15.38
N TRP A 142 -4.03 -4.31 14.65
CA TRP A 142 -5.12 -3.51 14.09
C TRP A 142 -5.98 -4.31 13.10
N GLU A 143 -5.36 -5.11 12.24
CA GLU A 143 -6.07 -5.97 11.28
C GLU A 143 -6.96 -7.02 11.97
N THR A 144 -6.60 -7.47 13.17
CA THR A 144 -7.44 -8.40 13.95
C THR A 144 -8.53 -7.73 14.78
N MET A 145 -8.53 -6.40 14.90
CA MET A 145 -9.56 -5.68 15.68
C MET A 145 -10.93 -5.74 15.00
N SER A 146 -11.99 -5.86 15.81
CA SER A 146 -13.37 -5.68 15.38
C SER A 146 -13.64 -4.24 14.90
N PRO A 147 -14.68 -4.00 14.07
CA PRO A 147 -15.04 -2.65 13.64
C PRO A 147 -15.21 -1.65 14.79
N ALA A 148 -15.88 -2.07 15.87
CA ALA A 148 -16.08 -1.23 17.06
C ALA A 148 -14.77 -0.88 17.77
N GLU A 149 -13.84 -1.82 17.88
CA GLU A 149 -12.51 -1.55 18.45
C GLU A 149 -11.70 -0.58 17.59
N ARG A 150 -11.72 -0.75 16.26
CA ARG A 150 -11.06 0.17 15.33
C ARG A 150 -11.63 1.57 15.44
N GLU A 151 -12.95 1.72 15.44
CA GLU A 151 -13.62 3.01 15.59
C GLU A 151 -13.21 3.69 16.91
N ARG A 152 -13.14 2.94 18.00
CA ARG A 152 -12.68 3.44 19.30
C ARG A 152 -11.24 3.96 19.25
N VAL A 153 -10.33 3.22 18.61
CA VAL A 153 -8.95 3.67 18.49
C VAL A 153 -8.83 4.90 17.58
N MET A 154 -9.60 4.96 16.48
CA MET A 154 -9.65 6.16 15.62
C MET A 154 -10.15 7.38 16.39
N LYS A 155 -11.23 7.28 17.16
CA LYS A 155 -11.75 8.37 18.01
C LYS A 155 -10.72 8.85 19.04
N ASN A 156 -9.98 7.93 19.65
CA ASN A 156 -8.91 8.29 20.58
C ASN A 156 -7.75 9.01 19.87
N TYR A 157 -7.37 8.53 18.69
CA TYR A 157 -6.34 9.15 17.86
C TYR A 157 -6.75 10.57 17.41
N GLU A 158 -7.98 10.76 16.94
CA GLU A 158 -8.51 12.07 16.54
C GLU A 158 -8.51 13.05 17.71
N ARG A 159 -8.94 12.61 18.89
CA ARG A 159 -8.89 13.44 20.10
C ARG A 159 -7.46 13.87 20.40
N TRP A 160 -6.51 12.93 20.41
CA TRP A 160 -5.10 13.24 20.65
C TRP A 160 -4.51 14.18 19.60
N ARG A 161 -4.86 13.97 18.32
CA ARG A 161 -4.43 14.81 17.19
C ARG A 161 -4.95 16.24 17.33
N ASN A 162 -6.14 16.43 17.90
CA ASN A 162 -6.76 17.74 18.10
C ASN A 162 -6.33 18.46 19.37
N MET A 163 -5.62 17.80 20.29
CA MET A 163 -5.07 18.46 21.49
C MET A 163 -3.93 19.43 21.15
N THR A 164 -3.84 20.54 21.89
CA THR A 164 -2.68 21.45 21.85
C THR A 164 -1.42 20.80 22.44
N PRO A 165 -0.21 21.33 22.15
CA PRO A 165 1.02 20.87 22.80
C PRO A 165 0.93 20.88 24.34
N GLU A 166 0.31 21.89 24.93
CA GLU A 166 0.12 22.06 26.37
C GLU A 166 -0.85 21.01 26.92
N GLU A 167 -1.99 20.78 26.27
CA GLU A 167 -2.95 19.74 26.66
C GLU A 167 -2.31 18.34 26.62
N ARG A 168 -1.50 18.06 25.60
CA ARG A 168 -0.73 16.82 25.53
C ARG A 168 0.31 16.72 26.64
N ALA A 169 0.99 17.82 26.96
CA ALA A 169 1.96 17.87 28.05
C ALA A 169 1.28 17.59 29.41
N GLN A 170 0.15 18.25 29.68
CA GLN A 170 -0.64 18.02 30.89
C GLN A 170 -1.16 16.58 30.98
N THR A 171 -1.62 16.01 29.86
CA THR A 171 -2.08 14.62 29.83
C THR A 171 -0.94 13.64 30.17
N ARG A 172 0.26 13.87 29.60
CA ARG A 172 1.46 13.08 29.93
C ARG A 172 1.88 13.25 31.38
N GLU A 173 1.82 14.48 31.89
CA GLU A 173 2.23 14.80 33.26
C GLU A 173 1.28 14.18 34.30
N ARG A 174 -0.04 14.25 34.08
CA ARG A 174 -1.03 13.54 34.92
C ARG A 174 -0.72 12.04 35.00
N PHE A 175 -0.39 11.42 33.88
CA PHE A 175 -0.04 10.00 33.87
C PHE A 175 1.29 9.70 34.58
N ARG A 176 2.26 10.63 34.50
CA ARG A 176 3.55 10.53 35.20
C ARG A 176 3.38 10.67 36.72
N GLN A 177 2.46 11.51 37.17
CA GLN A 177 2.18 11.78 38.59
C GLN A 177 1.41 10.65 39.29
N LEU A 178 0.81 9.71 38.55
CA LEU A 178 0.18 8.53 39.16
C LEU A 178 1.25 7.68 39.88
N PRO A 179 1.06 7.31 41.16
CA PRO A 179 1.93 6.38 41.88
C PRO A 179 2.18 5.09 41.07
N PRO A 180 3.39 4.52 41.07
CA PRO A 180 3.69 3.28 40.35
C PRO A 180 2.70 2.14 40.65
N GLU A 181 2.30 2.01 41.91
CA GLU A 181 1.37 0.99 42.42
C GLU A 181 -0.03 1.20 41.85
N GLU A 182 -0.46 2.47 41.76
CA GLU A 182 -1.73 2.82 41.14
C GLU A 182 -1.72 2.53 39.63
N ARG A 183 -0.62 2.87 38.94
CA ARG A 183 -0.45 2.51 37.52
C ARG A 183 -0.45 1.00 37.28
N GLU A 184 0.13 0.22 38.19
CA GLU A 184 0.12 -1.24 38.10
C GLU A 184 -1.28 -1.81 38.34
N ARG A 185 -1.97 -1.34 39.38
CA ARG A 185 -3.36 -1.70 39.66
C ARG A 185 -4.27 -1.43 38.47
N LEU A 186 -4.16 -0.26 37.84
CA LEU A 186 -4.94 0.09 36.65
C LEU A 186 -4.65 -0.86 35.48
N ARG A 187 -3.38 -1.22 35.27
CA ARG A 187 -2.98 -2.17 34.23
C ARG A 187 -3.51 -3.57 34.50
N GLU A 188 -3.47 -4.04 35.74
CA GLU A 188 -4.05 -5.33 36.13
C GLU A 188 -5.57 -5.36 35.98
N GLN A 189 -6.24 -4.31 36.46
CA GLN A 189 -7.68 -4.17 36.34
C GLN A 189 -8.09 -4.17 34.87
N TRP A 190 -7.36 -3.45 34.00
CA TRP A 190 -7.60 -3.47 32.57
C TRP A 190 -7.37 -4.84 31.92
N ARG A 191 -6.31 -5.55 32.33
CA ARG A 191 -6.01 -6.90 31.83
C ARG A 191 -7.13 -7.87 32.13
N ARG A 192 -7.70 -7.81 33.34
CA ARG A 192 -8.79 -8.69 33.80
C ARG A 192 -10.19 -8.25 33.34
N ALA A 193 -10.37 -6.97 33.05
CA ALA A 193 -11.67 -6.41 32.69
C ALA A 193 -12.19 -6.91 31.33
N THR A 194 -13.48 -7.19 31.29
CA THR A 194 -14.30 -7.40 30.07
C THR A 194 -14.35 -6.15 29.20
N PRO A 195 -14.76 -6.24 27.92
CA PRO A 195 -14.93 -5.07 27.06
C PRO A 195 -15.79 -3.95 27.69
N GLU A 196 -16.89 -4.31 28.35
CA GLU A 196 -17.82 -3.41 29.02
C GLU A 196 -17.21 -2.78 30.27
N GLU A 197 -16.51 -3.57 31.10
CA GLU A 197 -15.81 -3.05 32.28
C GLU A 197 -14.67 -2.12 31.89
N ARG A 198 -13.94 -2.42 30.81
CA ARG A 198 -12.91 -1.52 30.27
C ARG A 198 -13.49 -0.19 29.81
N GLU A 199 -14.72 -0.16 29.32
CA GLU A 199 -15.41 1.07 28.93
C GLU A 199 -15.74 1.92 30.17
N ARG A 200 -16.28 1.29 31.22
CA ARG A 200 -16.53 1.95 32.50
C ARG A 200 -15.26 2.49 33.15
N LEU A 201 -14.18 1.71 33.14
CA LEU A 201 -12.87 2.16 33.66
C LEU A 201 -12.34 3.35 32.86
N ARG A 202 -12.49 3.37 31.54
CA ARG A 202 -12.11 4.54 30.73
C ARG A 202 -12.92 5.76 31.08
N GLU A 203 -14.20 5.60 31.36
CA GLU A 203 -15.08 6.71 31.73
C GLU A 203 -14.77 7.24 33.13
N GLN A 204 -14.45 6.34 34.06
CA GLN A 204 -14.03 6.64 35.42
C GLN A 204 -12.67 7.35 35.47
N TYR A 205 -11.68 6.85 34.72
CA TYR A 205 -10.35 7.46 34.62
C TYR A 205 -10.23 8.46 33.47
N ARG A 206 -11.37 8.86 32.89
CA ARG A 206 -11.43 9.95 31.93
C ARG A 206 -11.01 11.21 32.68
N GLY A 207 -9.79 11.66 32.45
CA GLY A 207 -9.39 13.01 32.86
C GLY A 207 -10.42 14.03 32.36
N PRO A 208 -10.56 15.20 33.02
CA PRO A 208 -11.52 16.22 32.64
C PRO A 208 -11.47 16.44 31.13
N ARG A 209 -12.65 16.51 30.52
CA ARG A 209 -12.80 16.94 29.12
C ARG A 209 -11.93 18.21 28.97
N PRO A 210 -10.98 18.28 28.02
CA PRO A 210 -10.39 19.57 27.70
C PRO A 210 -11.54 20.54 27.46
N PRO A 211 -11.52 21.75 28.04
CA PRO A 211 -12.64 22.67 27.97
C PRO A 211 -13.06 22.84 26.51
N GLN A 212 -14.32 22.53 26.21
CA GLN A 212 -14.89 22.89 24.93
C GLN A 212 -15.02 24.42 24.95
N GLY A 213 -14.19 25.10 24.17
CA GLY A 213 -14.27 26.55 24.01
C GLY A 213 -13.12 27.30 24.67
N GLN A 214 -12.03 27.44 23.94
CA GLN A 214 -11.62 28.78 23.58
C GLN A 214 -11.77 28.85 22.07
N GLU A 215 -12.71 29.69 21.62
CA GLU A 215 -12.79 30.08 20.21
C GLU A 215 -11.39 30.52 19.79
N ARG A 216 -10.87 29.89 18.74
CA ARG A 216 -9.63 30.38 18.13
C ARG A 216 -9.94 31.79 17.60
N PRO A 217 -9.20 32.84 17.98
CA PRO A 217 -9.26 34.07 17.22
C PRO A 217 -8.84 33.74 15.78
N ARG A 218 -9.64 34.24 14.84
CA ARG A 218 -9.48 33.99 13.40
C ARG A 218 -8.11 34.40 12.89
#